data_AF-A0A7X3XP47-F1
#
_entry.id   AF-A0A7X3XP47-F1
#
_cell.length_a   1.000
_cell.length_b   1.000
_cell.length_c   1.000
_cell.angle_alpha   90.00
_cell.angle_beta   90.00
_cell.angle_gamma   90.00
#
_symmetry.space_group_name_H-M   'P 1'
#
loop_
_entity.id
_entity.type
_entity.pdbx_description
1 polymer ?
#
loop_
_entity_poly.entity_id
_entity_poly.type
_entity_poly.pdbx_seq_one_letter_code
_entity_poly.pdbx_strand_id
1 'polypeptide(L)'
;MRAGVLSDDQIIVFLNENFINTWVPNSELGRVPSLREPIAKRRERESKAFDTTHALAQAIMKGWKKYSPADSLVLSTEFELLGRLPVNERTSPYNGANGYLLFLTEALDGKLPGFREETAKPSLEPDSESLPELDAVSKDSNVKLTSERPKREVLNIFRAPGNGLQDYTVIEIDTTAFKSGGLLTIDILVGNAEPKGSFDLYDDDTELPTQGMPHRALASAWDVPPGKRGTIKYRFNRGKIFKLGGTGSRFSQKGSVNAFWAKISVEPHQEAETGKVSSPRPEQSAEDTMNAFVKAFKNLDSEGVLSMVTGSAKGTFESDFEGMPEDVRAQISQILSHIKILSSEYVGDEFHFRLRVPGGAPPEVSAKMRKVEGMWLIYEVE
;
A
#
# COMPACT_ATOMS: atom_id res chain seq x y z
N MET A 1 -21.79 1.79 10.38
CA MET A 1 -22.90 2.31 9.55
C MET A 1 -23.08 3.79 9.85
N ARG A 2 -22.91 4.67 8.87
CA ARG A 2 -23.30 6.08 9.01
C ARG A 2 -24.02 6.49 7.72
N ALA A 3 -25.27 6.89 7.85
CA ALA A 3 -26.04 7.51 6.78
C ALA A 3 -25.79 9.03 6.87
N GLY A 4 -25.33 9.63 5.78
CA GLY A 4 -25.14 11.07 5.68
C GLY A 4 -26.37 11.73 5.05
N VAL A 5 -26.66 12.96 5.44
CA VAL A 5 -27.64 13.80 4.73
C VAL A 5 -26.89 14.46 3.57
N LEU A 6 -27.29 14.22 2.31
CA LEU A 6 -26.61 14.76 1.13
C LEU A 6 -26.89 16.25 0.88
N SER A 7 -27.38 16.99 1.87
CA SER A 7 -27.67 18.43 1.77
C SER A 7 -26.58 19.32 2.34
N ASP A 8 -25.50 18.72 2.83
CA ASP A 8 -24.41 19.43 3.47
C ASP A 8 -23.14 19.15 2.65
N ASP A 9 -22.65 20.19 1.98
CA ASP A 9 -21.46 20.11 1.12
C ASP A 9 -20.24 19.63 1.89
N GLN A 10 -20.12 19.95 3.18
CA GLN A 10 -19.02 19.45 4.02
C GLN A 10 -19.15 17.95 4.26
N ILE A 11 -20.37 17.44 4.45
CA ILE A 11 -20.62 16.00 4.56
C ILE A 11 -20.34 15.31 3.23
N ILE A 12 -20.73 15.90 2.09
CA ILE A 12 -20.46 15.33 0.76
C ILE A 12 -18.96 15.27 0.48
N VAL A 13 -18.24 16.37 0.69
CA VAL A 13 -16.77 16.43 0.56
C VAL A 13 -16.12 15.39 1.48
N PHE A 14 -16.52 15.37 2.75
CA PHE A 14 -16.02 14.39 3.72
C PHE A 14 -16.28 12.95 3.27
N LEU A 15 -17.47 12.65 2.75
CA LEU A 15 -17.82 11.33 2.26
C LEU A 15 -16.95 10.92 1.07
N ASN A 16 -16.77 11.82 0.10
CA ASN A 16 -15.94 11.58 -1.09
C ASN A 16 -14.45 11.41 -0.74
N GLU A 17 -13.94 12.18 0.23
CA GLU A 17 -12.53 12.11 0.63
C GLU A 17 -12.21 10.86 1.46
N ASN A 18 -13.17 10.34 2.23
CA ASN A 18 -12.89 9.36 3.28
C ASN A 18 -13.55 7.99 3.06
N PHE A 19 -14.56 7.88 2.19
CA PHE A 19 -15.34 6.65 2.06
C PHE A 19 -15.48 6.19 0.62
N ILE A 20 -15.13 4.93 0.42
CA ILE A 20 -15.36 4.22 -0.84
C ILE A 20 -16.84 3.78 -0.95
N ASN A 21 -17.56 3.68 0.18
CA ASN A 21 -18.96 3.26 0.23
C ASN A 21 -19.79 4.16 1.17
N THR A 22 -20.86 4.75 0.64
CA THR A 22 -21.85 5.55 1.38
C THR A 22 -23.23 4.92 1.26
N TRP A 23 -24.03 5.00 2.33
CA TRP A 23 -25.42 4.52 2.34
C TRP A 23 -26.39 5.70 2.41
N VAL A 24 -27.33 5.75 1.47
CA VAL A 24 -28.36 6.80 1.39
C VAL A 24 -29.73 6.16 1.57
N PRO A 25 -30.53 6.56 2.58
CA PRO A 25 -31.84 5.96 2.79
C PRO A 25 -32.78 6.28 1.60
N ASN A 26 -33.38 5.24 1.02
CA ASN A 26 -34.34 5.36 -0.08
C ASN A 26 -35.51 6.32 0.21
N SER A 27 -35.89 6.44 1.47
CA SER A 27 -36.96 7.33 1.90
C SER A 27 -36.58 8.81 1.76
N GLU A 28 -35.30 9.18 1.99
CA GLU A 28 -34.82 10.56 1.80
C GLU A 28 -34.89 11.01 0.34
N LEU A 29 -34.67 10.09 -0.58
CA LEU A 29 -34.72 10.35 -2.01
C LEU A 29 -36.14 10.29 -2.58
N GLY A 30 -37.17 10.11 -1.73
CA GLY A 30 -38.56 10.08 -2.16
C GLY A 30 -38.97 8.79 -2.90
N ARG A 31 -38.17 7.72 -2.78
CA ARG A 31 -38.46 6.42 -3.43
C ARG A 31 -39.71 5.75 -2.89
N VAL A 32 -39.97 5.93 -1.60
CA VAL A 32 -41.08 5.30 -0.86
C VAL A 32 -42.23 6.30 -0.78
N PRO A 33 -43.30 6.17 -1.60
CA PRO A 33 -44.34 7.21 -1.69
C PRO A 33 -45.01 7.52 -0.36
N SER A 34 -45.27 6.49 0.46
CA SER A 34 -45.90 6.62 1.78
C SER A 34 -45.06 7.39 2.80
N LEU A 35 -43.75 7.53 2.59
CA LEU A 35 -42.85 8.25 3.49
C LEU A 35 -42.56 9.69 3.03
N ARG A 36 -43.04 10.11 1.85
CA ARG A 36 -42.77 11.46 1.31
C ARG A 36 -43.29 12.56 2.22
N GLU A 37 -44.56 12.49 2.61
CA GLU A 37 -45.18 13.50 3.47
C GLU A 37 -44.61 13.49 4.91
N PRO A 38 -44.44 12.34 5.58
CA PRO A 38 -43.75 12.29 6.88
C PRO A 38 -42.34 12.89 6.85
N ILE A 39 -41.57 12.64 5.78
CA ILE A 39 -40.21 13.18 5.62
C ILE A 39 -40.24 14.67 5.32
N ALA A 40 -41.17 15.15 4.49
CA ALA A 40 -41.35 16.58 4.24
C ALA A 40 -41.65 17.34 5.55
N LYS A 41 -42.61 16.86 6.35
CA LYS A 41 -42.93 17.42 7.68
C LYS A 41 -41.73 17.41 8.62
N ARG A 42 -40.93 16.33 8.59
CA ARG A 42 -39.70 16.26 9.40
C ARG A 42 -38.68 17.32 8.97
N ARG A 43 -38.50 17.54 7.65
CA ARG A 43 -37.57 18.55 7.11
C ARG A 43 -37.97 19.97 7.49
N GLU A 44 -39.26 20.28 7.45
CA GLU A 44 -39.81 21.56 7.90
C GLU A 44 -39.47 21.84 9.37
N ARG A 45 -39.59 20.82 10.23
CA ARG A 45 -39.29 20.93 11.67
C ARG A 45 -37.80 21.06 11.97
N GLU A 46 -36.95 20.33 11.24
CA GLU A 46 -35.53 20.19 11.58
C GLU A 46 -34.62 21.16 10.82
N SER A 47 -35.17 22.00 9.93
CA SER A 47 -34.45 22.94 9.06
C SER A 47 -33.30 22.30 8.27
N LYS A 48 -33.37 20.98 8.07
CA LYS A 48 -32.39 20.17 7.33
C LYS A 48 -33.11 19.52 6.16
N ALA A 49 -33.30 20.29 5.09
CA ALA A 49 -33.87 19.78 3.87
C ALA A 49 -32.82 18.95 3.13
N PHE A 50 -33.12 17.69 2.83
CA PHE A 50 -32.30 16.92 1.89
C PHE A 50 -32.41 17.56 0.51
N ASP A 51 -31.31 18.08 -0.02
CA ASP A 51 -31.30 18.71 -1.33
C ASP A 51 -31.30 17.64 -2.42
N THR A 52 -32.50 17.30 -2.89
CA THR A 52 -32.64 16.39 -4.03
C THR A 52 -32.15 17.01 -5.33
N THR A 53 -31.94 18.32 -5.40
CA THR A 53 -31.45 19.01 -6.60
C THR A 53 -29.93 18.94 -6.75
N HIS A 54 -29.21 18.60 -5.67
CA HIS A 54 -27.77 18.40 -5.71
C HIS A 54 -27.38 17.31 -6.72
N ALA A 55 -26.28 17.52 -7.46
CA ALA A 55 -25.84 16.64 -8.55
C ALA A 55 -25.65 15.17 -8.10
N LEU A 56 -25.05 14.95 -6.94
CA LEU A 56 -24.93 13.61 -6.34
C LEU A 56 -26.31 12.93 -6.11
N ALA A 57 -27.28 13.67 -5.57
CA ALA A 57 -28.62 13.12 -5.31
C ALA A 57 -29.32 12.77 -6.63
N GLN A 58 -29.22 13.64 -7.63
CA GLN A 58 -29.74 13.39 -8.98
C GLN A 58 -29.08 12.17 -9.64
N ALA A 59 -27.77 11.99 -9.49
CA ALA A 59 -27.06 10.82 -10.01
C ALA A 59 -27.54 9.51 -9.36
N ILE A 60 -27.74 9.50 -8.03
CA ILE A 60 -28.29 8.36 -7.31
C ILE A 60 -29.73 8.06 -7.76
N MET A 61 -30.57 9.09 -7.88
CA MET A 61 -31.95 8.96 -8.36
C MET A 61 -32.03 8.54 -9.83
N LYS A 62 -31.03 8.88 -10.66
CA LYS A 62 -30.94 8.37 -12.03
C LYS A 62 -30.57 6.88 -12.05
N GLY A 63 -29.73 6.46 -11.10
CA GLY A 63 -29.21 5.10 -11.02
C GLY A 63 -30.08 4.09 -10.29
N TRP A 64 -31.08 4.49 -9.51
CA TRP A 64 -31.88 3.51 -8.80
C TRP A 64 -32.76 2.66 -9.74
N LYS A 65 -33.07 1.42 -9.35
CA LYS A 65 -34.00 0.59 -10.12
C LYS A 65 -35.40 0.61 -9.53
N LYS A 66 -36.43 0.87 -10.34
CA LYS A 66 -37.81 0.82 -9.85
C LYS A 66 -38.09 -0.52 -9.14
N TYR A 67 -38.69 -0.45 -7.94
CA TYR A 67 -39.01 -1.58 -7.06
C TYR A 67 -37.82 -2.36 -6.46
N SER A 68 -36.58 -2.00 -6.75
CA SER A 68 -35.45 -2.56 -6.02
C SER A 68 -35.44 -2.05 -4.56
N PRO A 69 -35.27 -2.92 -3.56
CA PRO A 69 -35.22 -2.49 -2.16
C PRO A 69 -33.88 -1.85 -1.78
N ALA A 70 -32.80 -2.14 -2.52
CA ALA A 70 -31.48 -1.55 -2.35
C ALA A 70 -30.69 -1.63 -3.65
N ASP A 71 -29.96 -0.57 -4.01
CA ASP A 71 -29.09 -0.56 -5.19
C ASP A 71 -27.66 -0.25 -4.75
N SER A 72 -26.70 -0.96 -5.33
CA SER A 72 -25.30 -0.56 -5.28
C SER A 72 -25.00 0.28 -6.51
N LEU A 73 -24.51 1.50 -6.31
CA LEU A 73 -24.14 2.41 -7.38
C LEU A 73 -22.65 2.71 -7.27
N VAL A 74 -21.99 2.82 -8.41
CA VAL A 74 -20.62 3.37 -8.49
C VAL A 74 -20.74 4.71 -9.19
N LEU A 75 -20.19 5.75 -8.58
CA LEU A 75 -20.26 7.13 -9.04
C LEU A 75 -18.83 7.68 -9.16
N SER A 76 -18.56 8.49 -10.19
CA SER A 76 -17.33 9.26 -10.29
C SER A 76 -17.32 10.44 -9.30
N THR A 77 -16.18 11.13 -9.20
CA THR A 77 -16.05 12.38 -8.43
C THR A 77 -16.90 13.52 -8.99
N GLU A 78 -17.22 13.46 -10.28
CA GLU A 78 -18.10 14.40 -11.00
C GLU A 78 -19.56 13.95 -10.99
N PHE A 79 -19.90 12.94 -10.17
CA PHE A 79 -21.22 12.34 -10.03
C PHE A 79 -21.75 11.66 -11.30
N GLU A 80 -20.85 11.17 -12.16
CA GLU A 80 -21.23 10.32 -13.28
C GLU A 80 -21.52 8.89 -12.77
N LEU A 81 -22.60 8.28 -13.25
CA LEU A 81 -22.96 6.92 -12.84
C LEU A 81 -22.16 5.90 -13.66
N LEU A 82 -21.21 5.22 -12.99
CA LEU A 82 -20.27 4.29 -13.57
C LEU A 82 -20.72 2.83 -13.45
N GLY A 83 -21.66 2.52 -12.55
CA GLY A 83 -22.20 1.17 -12.40
C GLY A 83 -23.46 1.15 -11.55
N ARG A 84 -24.34 0.18 -11.83
CA ARG A 84 -25.59 -0.04 -11.10
C ARG A 84 -25.81 -1.54 -10.86
N LEU A 85 -25.95 -1.96 -9.61
CA LEU A 85 -26.25 -3.34 -9.24
C LEU A 85 -27.41 -3.38 -8.23
N PRO A 86 -28.66 -3.48 -8.72
CA PRO A 86 -29.84 -3.64 -7.89
C PRO A 86 -29.80 -4.98 -7.15
N VAL A 87 -30.15 -5.00 -5.87
CA VAL A 87 -30.06 -6.22 -5.04
C VAL A 87 -30.94 -7.35 -5.57
N ASN A 88 -32.09 -7.00 -6.16
CA ASN A 88 -33.00 -7.96 -6.78
C ASN A 88 -32.51 -8.48 -8.14
N GLU A 89 -31.45 -7.89 -8.71
CA GLU A 89 -30.82 -8.31 -9.96
C GLU A 89 -29.43 -8.91 -9.76
N ARG A 90 -29.01 -9.12 -8.50
CA ARG A 90 -27.77 -9.80 -8.14
C ARG A 90 -27.84 -11.28 -8.47
N THR A 91 -27.73 -11.56 -9.75
CA THR A 91 -27.59 -12.89 -10.34
C THR A 91 -26.16 -13.06 -10.84
N SER A 92 -25.79 -14.27 -11.27
CA SER A 92 -24.49 -14.52 -11.89
C SER A 92 -24.27 -13.56 -13.08
N PRO A 93 -23.10 -12.92 -13.22
CA PRO A 93 -21.86 -13.16 -12.45
C PRO A 93 -21.71 -12.31 -11.17
N TYR A 94 -22.68 -11.45 -10.84
CA TYR A 94 -22.58 -10.46 -9.74
C TYR A 94 -23.13 -10.95 -8.39
N ASN A 95 -23.27 -12.25 -8.18
CA ASN A 95 -23.72 -12.83 -6.92
C ASN A 95 -22.57 -13.01 -5.92
N GLY A 96 -22.85 -12.78 -4.63
CA GLY A 96 -21.88 -12.93 -3.55
C GLY A 96 -20.77 -11.86 -3.54
N ALA A 97 -19.75 -12.07 -2.71
CA ALA A 97 -18.66 -11.11 -2.52
C ALA A 97 -17.79 -10.95 -3.79
N ASN A 98 -17.49 -12.06 -4.48
CA ASN A 98 -16.70 -12.02 -5.72
C ASN A 98 -17.46 -11.32 -6.85
N GLY A 99 -18.78 -11.55 -6.95
CA GLY A 99 -19.60 -10.84 -7.92
C GLY A 99 -19.73 -9.34 -7.64
N TYR A 100 -19.80 -8.95 -6.37
CA TYR A 100 -19.75 -7.53 -6.00
C TYR A 100 -18.40 -6.89 -6.33
N LEU A 101 -17.28 -7.59 -6.07
CA LEU A 101 -15.95 -7.12 -6.48
C LEU A 101 -15.85 -6.98 -7.99
N LEU A 102 -16.35 -7.96 -8.76
CA LEU A 102 -16.40 -7.89 -10.22
C LEU A 102 -17.17 -6.66 -10.69
N PHE A 103 -18.37 -6.42 -10.12
CA PHE A 103 -19.17 -5.23 -10.39
C PHE A 103 -18.39 -3.94 -10.14
N LEU A 104 -17.73 -3.82 -8.98
CA LEU A 104 -16.95 -2.64 -8.65
C LEU A 104 -15.82 -2.44 -9.67
N THR A 105 -15.08 -3.50 -10.01
CA THR A 105 -13.98 -3.33 -10.95
C THR A 105 -14.47 -2.99 -12.36
N GLU A 106 -15.52 -3.65 -12.85
CA GLU A 106 -16.03 -3.34 -14.18
C GLU A 106 -16.55 -1.90 -14.28
N ALA A 107 -17.16 -1.39 -13.21
CA ALA A 107 -17.57 0.01 -13.14
C ALA A 107 -16.36 0.95 -13.19
N LEU A 108 -15.29 0.65 -12.44
CA LEU A 108 -14.06 1.45 -12.43
C LEU A 108 -13.25 1.32 -13.74
N ASP A 109 -13.38 0.20 -14.46
CA ASP A 109 -12.83 -0.01 -15.80
C ASP A 109 -13.65 0.75 -16.89
N GLY A 110 -14.73 1.45 -16.53
CA GLY A 110 -15.59 2.16 -17.47
C GLY A 110 -16.53 1.26 -18.28
N LYS A 111 -16.73 -0.01 -17.88
CA LYS A 111 -17.57 -0.98 -18.61
C LYS A 111 -19.07 -0.80 -18.34
N LEU A 112 -19.45 0.11 -17.45
CA LEU A 112 -20.83 0.46 -17.12
C LEU A 112 -21.71 -0.79 -16.79
N PRO A 113 -21.31 -1.63 -15.81
CA PRO A 113 -22.09 -2.80 -15.44
C PRO A 113 -23.48 -2.43 -14.93
N GLY A 114 -24.48 -3.18 -15.37
CA GLY A 114 -25.89 -2.99 -15.03
C GLY A 114 -26.64 -1.90 -15.80
N PHE A 115 -26.01 -1.34 -16.85
CA PHE A 115 -26.62 -0.42 -17.80
C PHE A 115 -27.05 -1.07 -19.12
N ARG A 116 -26.97 -2.40 -19.25
CA ARG A 116 -27.47 -3.09 -20.45
C ARG A 116 -28.93 -2.70 -20.67
N GLU A 117 -29.24 -2.23 -21.88
CA GLU A 117 -30.52 -1.62 -22.19
C GLU A 117 -31.69 -2.54 -21.82
N GLU A 118 -32.69 -2.02 -21.11
CA GLU A 118 -33.95 -2.72 -20.81
C GLU A 118 -34.80 -3.01 -22.08
N THR A 119 -34.27 -2.74 -23.28
CA THR A 119 -34.90 -2.89 -24.60
C THR A 119 -34.65 -4.24 -25.25
N ALA A 120 -33.64 -5.01 -24.83
CA ALA A 120 -33.37 -6.32 -25.42
C ALA A 120 -34.24 -7.40 -24.75
N LYS A 121 -35.33 -7.78 -25.43
CA LYS A 121 -35.92 -9.11 -25.26
C LYS A 121 -34.80 -10.16 -25.34
N PRO A 122 -34.84 -11.24 -24.53
CA PRO A 122 -33.76 -12.21 -24.47
C PRO A 122 -33.65 -12.95 -25.80
N SER A 123 -32.74 -12.50 -26.66
CA SER A 123 -32.20 -13.30 -27.74
C SER A 123 -31.06 -14.12 -27.15
N LEU A 124 -31.26 -15.43 -27.09
CA LEU A 124 -30.20 -16.41 -26.92
C LEU A 124 -29.28 -16.29 -28.15
N GLU A 125 -28.01 -15.94 -27.94
CA GLU A 125 -26.80 -16.33 -28.70
C GLU A 125 -25.69 -15.29 -28.39
N PRO A 126 -24.44 -15.68 -28.08
CA PRO A 126 -23.36 -14.75 -27.78
C PRO A 126 -22.42 -14.59 -28.97
N ASP A 127 -22.59 -13.51 -29.74
CA ASP A 127 -21.55 -13.06 -30.68
C ASP A 127 -20.73 -11.92 -30.03
N SER A 128 -19.46 -12.25 -29.81
CA SER A 128 -18.43 -11.41 -29.22
C SER A 128 -17.71 -10.65 -30.32
N GLU A 129 -18.00 -9.35 -30.49
CA GLU A 129 -17.14 -8.43 -31.22
C GLU A 129 -16.69 -7.25 -30.35
N SER A 130 -15.40 -6.97 -30.47
CA SER A 130 -14.55 -6.10 -29.65
C SER A 130 -14.79 -4.60 -29.86
N LEU A 131 -14.76 -3.85 -28.76
CA LEU A 131 -14.74 -2.38 -28.70
C LEU A 131 -13.38 -1.84 -28.23
N PRO A 132 -13.04 -0.57 -28.55
CA PRO A 132 -11.67 -0.05 -28.57
C PRO A 132 -11.13 0.38 -27.19
N GLU A 133 -9.81 0.23 -27.02
CA GLU A 133 -9.03 0.56 -25.81
C GLU A 133 -8.89 2.09 -25.58
N LEU A 134 -9.34 2.54 -24.40
CA LEU A 134 -8.94 3.79 -23.75
C LEU A 134 -8.19 3.41 -22.46
N ASP A 135 -7.04 4.06 -22.20
CA ASP A 135 -6.07 3.79 -21.12
C ASP A 135 -6.75 3.63 -19.73
N ALA A 136 -7.16 2.40 -19.41
CA ALA A 136 -7.83 2.00 -18.18
C ALA A 136 -6.85 1.93 -17.00
N VAL A 137 -7.35 2.14 -15.78
CA VAL A 137 -6.73 1.65 -14.55
C VAL A 137 -6.75 0.12 -14.66
N SER A 138 -5.69 -0.45 -15.23
CA SER A 138 -5.72 -1.85 -15.59
C SER A 138 -5.70 -2.73 -14.34
N LYS A 139 -6.56 -3.76 -14.37
CA LYS A 139 -6.52 -4.95 -13.50
C LYS A 139 -5.22 -5.74 -13.65
N ASP A 140 -4.29 -5.26 -14.48
CA ASP A 140 -3.06 -5.95 -14.76
C ASP A 140 -2.29 -6.03 -13.47
N SER A 141 -2.04 -7.26 -13.05
CA SER A 141 -1.03 -7.55 -12.04
C SER A 141 0.37 -7.16 -12.54
N ASN A 142 0.51 -6.58 -13.74
CA ASN A 142 1.75 -6.27 -14.41
C ASN A 142 1.80 -4.77 -14.73
N VAL A 143 2.70 -4.07 -14.04
CA VAL A 143 2.94 -2.64 -14.19
C VAL A 143 4.20 -2.44 -15.01
N LYS A 144 4.04 -2.06 -16.27
CA LYS A 144 5.19 -1.72 -17.13
C LYS A 144 5.49 -0.23 -17.07
N LEU A 145 6.71 0.09 -16.63
CA LEU A 145 7.22 1.47 -16.55
C LEU A 145 8.24 1.70 -17.66
N THR A 146 8.14 2.84 -18.33
CA THR A 146 9.09 3.29 -19.36
C THR A 146 9.56 4.70 -19.08
N SER A 147 10.57 5.18 -19.80
CA SER A 147 11.04 6.57 -19.64
C SER A 147 9.94 7.60 -19.98
N GLU A 148 9.05 7.27 -20.92
CA GLU A 148 7.92 8.12 -21.33
C GLU A 148 6.75 8.03 -20.33
N ARG A 149 6.60 6.88 -19.67
CA ARG A 149 5.59 6.61 -18.64
C ARG A 149 6.26 6.06 -17.38
N PRO A 150 7.03 6.88 -16.65
CA PRO A 150 7.83 6.43 -15.50
C PRO A 150 7.00 6.22 -14.25
N LYS A 151 5.69 6.46 -14.33
CA LYS A 151 4.73 6.36 -13.24
C LYS A 151 3.47 5.64 -13.70
N ARG A 152 2.94 4.75 -12.86
CA ARG A 152 1.61 4.13 -12.99
C ARG A 152 0.93 4.04 -11.63
N GLU A 153 -0.38 3.88 -11.66
CA GLU A 153 -1.23 3.74 -10.49
C GLU A 153 -1.99 2.42 -10.58
N VAL A 154 -2.10 1.71 -9.45
CA VAL A 154 -2.77 0.40 -9.35
C VAL A 154 -3.70 0.41 -8.15
N LEU A 155 -4.88 -0.17 -8.30
CA LEU A 155 -5.82 -0.45 -7.22
C LEU A 155 -5.99 -1.95 -7.10
N ASN A 156 -5.75 -2.51 -5.90
CA ASN A 156 -5.93 -3.94 -5.67
C ASN A 156 -6.42 -4.20 -4.23
N ILE A 157 -6.64 -5.47 -3.89
CA ILE A 157 -7.05 -5.91 -2.56
C ILE A 157 -5.98 -6.81 -1.94
N PHE A 158 -5.93 -6.86 -0.62
CA PHE A 158 -5.16 -7.86 0.11
C PHE A 158 -6.04 -8.55 1.15
N ARG A 159 -5.64 -9.76 1.53
CA ARG A 159 -6.32 -10.57 2.53
C ARG A 159 -5.41 -10.82 3.72
N ALA A 160 -5.96 -10.76 4.93
CA ALA A 160 -5.26 -11.16 6.13
C ALA A 160 -5.07 -12.69 6.14
N PRO A 161 -3.83 -13.18 6.21
CA PRO A 161 -3.53 -14.60 6.10
C PRO A 161 -3.84 -15.39 7.38
N GLY A 162 -3.94 -14.68 8.51
CA GLY A 162 -3.99 -15.24 9.86
C GLY A 162 -2.60 -15.42 10.47
N ASN A 163 -2.55 -15.86 11.72
CA ASN A 163 -1.32 -15.92 12.51
C ASN A 163 -0.23 -16.77 11.83
N GLY A 164 0.94 -16.17 11.58
CA GLY A 164 2.14 -16.84 11.09
C GLY A 164 2.15 -17.23 9.61
N LEU A 165 1.08 -16.92 8.87
CA LEU A 165 0.95 -17.20 7.45
C LEU A 165 1.15 -15.92 6.62
N GLN A 166 1.36 -16.09 5.32
CA GLN A 166 1.39 -15.03 4.32
C GLN A 166 0.48 -15.41 3.15
N ASP A 167 -0.25 -14.42 2.62
CA ASP A 167 -1.17 -14.57 1.48
C ASP A 167 -1.05 -13.29 0.66
N TYR A 168 -0.07 -13.27 -0.24
CA TYR A 168 0.28 -12.10 -1.02
C TYR A 168 -0.61 -11.97 -2.25
N THR A 169 -1.23 -10.80 -2.39
CA THR A 169 -1.63 -10.28 -3.70
C THR A 169 -0.38 -9.69 -4.36
N VAL A 170 -0.02 -10.19 -5.54
CA VAL A 170 1.23 -9.82 -6.21
C VAL A 170 0.97 -8.85 -7.35
N ILE A 171 1.78 -7.80 -7.41
CA ILE A 171 1.90 -6.88 -8.55
C ILE A 171 3.33 -6.99 -9.08
N GLU A 172 3.51 -7.48 -10.30
CA GLU A 172 4.74 -7.43 -11.06
C GLU A 172 5.00 -6.00 -11.55
N ILE A 173 6.24 -5.53 -11.43
CA ILE A 173 6.66 -4.19 -11.83
C ILE A 173 7.83 -4.35 -12.80
N ASP A 174 7.57 -4.17 -14.09
CA ASP A 174 8.58 -4.21 -15.15
C ASP A 174 9.25 -2.84 -15.28
N THR A 175 10.51 -2.77 -14.83
CA THR A 175 11.39 -1.60 -14.96
C THR A 175 12.49 -1.81 -16.01
N THR A 176 12.38 -2.81 -16.88
CA THR A 176 13.43 -3.19 -17.85
C THR A 176 13.80 -2.08 -18.84
N ALA A 177 12.96 -1.06 -19.00
CA ALA A 177 13.27 0.14 -19.78
C ALA A 177 14.40 1.00 -19.18
N PHE A 178 14.61 0.96 -17.86
CA PHE A 178 15.60 1.77 -17.15
C PHE A 178 16.97 1.08 -17.10
N LYS A 179 17.69 1.05 -18.24
CA LYS A 179 18.93 0.26 -18.39
C LYS A 179 20.03 0.60 -17.39
N SER A 180 20.19 1.87 -17.03
CA SER A 180 21.17 2.35 -16.04
C SER A 180 20.64 2.36 -14.61
N GLY A 181 19.48 1.71 -14.37
CA GLY A 181 18.88 1.66 -13.05
C GLY A 181 18.07 2.91 -12.70
N GLY A 182 17.75 3.04 -11.42
CA GLY A 182 16.96 4.16 -10.90
C GLY A 182 16.56 3.99 -9.44
N LEU A 183 15.75 4.92 -8.96
CA LEU A 183 15.09 4.84 -7.67
C LEU A 183 13.61 4.49 -7.89
N LEU A 184 13.23 3.26 -7.55
CA LEU A 184 11.85 2.83 -7.49
C LEU A 184 11.22 3.37 -6.21
N THR A 185 10.13 4.14 -6.34
CA THR A 185 9.31 4.62 -5.23
C THR A 185 7.89 4.09 -5.39
N ILE A 186 7.36 3.51 -4.32
CA ILE A 186 6.00 2.96 -4.26
C ILE A 186 5.28 3.63 -3.09
N ASP A 187 4.36 4.53 -3.39
CA ASP A 187 3.48 5.17 -2.41
C ASP A 187 2.18 4.39 -2.31
N ILE A 188 1.87 3.90 -1.12
CA ILE A 188 0.78 2.96 -0.88
C ILE A 188 -0.22 3.61 0.06
N LEU A 189 -1.48 3.71 -0.35
CA LEU A 189 -2.59 4.13 0.49
C LEU A 189 -3.45 2.91 0.81
N VAL A 190 -3.55 2.55 2.10
CA VAL A 190 -4.40 1.46 2.57
C VAL A 190 -5.83 1.96 2.72
N GLY A 191 -6.80 1.17 2.26
CA GLY A 191 -8.22 1.45 2.41
C GLY A 191 -8.67 1.49 3.88
N ASN A 192 -9.91 1.91 4.11
CA ASN A 192 -10.44 2.14 5.45
C ASN A 192 -11.06 0.90 6.12
N ALA A 193 -10.94 -0.30 5.54
CA ALA A 193 -11.37 -1.52 6.22
C ALA A 193 -10.42 -1.88 7.37
N GLU A 194 -10.85 -2.74 8.29
CA GLU A 194 -10.11 -3.06 9.52
C GLU A 194 -8.66 -3.56 9.32
N PRO A 195 -8.34 -4.48 8.38
CA PRO A 195 -7.00 -5.06 8.36
C PRO A 195 -5.96 -4.05 7.87
N LYS A 196 -4.86 -3.95 8.61
CA LYS A 196 -3.66 -3.20 8.22
C LYS A 196 -2.98 -3.89 7.05
N GLY A 197 -2.32 -3.12 6.18
CA GLY A 197 -1.55 -3.65 5.06
C GLY A 197 -0.08 -3.85 5.40
N SER A 198 0.52 -4.92 4.90
CA SER A 198 1.97 -5.14 4.89
C SER A 198 2.41 -5.38 3.45
N PHE A 199 3.45 -4.66 3.04
CA PHE A 199 3.90 -4.62 1.66
C PHE A 199 5.38 -4.92 1.60
N ASP A 200 5.76 -5.84 0.71
CA ASP A 200 7.12 -6.31 0.55
C ASP A 200 7.49 -6.29 -0.93
N LEU A 201 8.66 -5.72 -1.24
CA LEU A 201 9.24 -5.71 -2.58
C LEU A 201 10.24 -6.86 -2.70
N TYR A 202 10.10 -7.67 -3.73
CA TYR A 202 10.96 -8.81 -4.03
C TYR A 202 11.59 -8.71 -5.41
N ASP A 203 12.67 -9.46 -5.60
CA ASP A 203 13.19 -9.76 -6.92
C ASP A 203 12.24 -10.68 -7.69
N ASP A 204 12.35 -10.72 -9.01
CA ASP A 204 11.48 -11.57 -9.84
C ASP A 204 11.66 -13.07 -9.54
N ASP A 205 12.89 -13.52 -9.35
CA ASP A 205 13.22 -14.92 -9.09
C ASP A 205 13.00 -15.34 -7.62
N THR A 206 12.61 -14.41 -6.75
CA THR A 206 12.41 -14.72 -5.33
C THR A 206 11.07 -15.41 -5.11
N GLU A 207 11.12 -16.64 -4.60
CA GLU A 207 9.93 -17.32 -4.09
C GLU A 207 9.34 -16.57 -2.90
N LEU A 208 8.04 -16.28 -2.98
CA LEU A 208 7.33 -15.56 -1.92
C LEU A 208 7.07 -16.50 -0.74
N PRO A 209 7.46 -16.11 0.49
CA PRO A 209 7.21 -16.94 1.65
C PRO A 209 5.71 -17.06 1.90
N THR A 210 5.25 -18.26 2.22
CA THR A 210 3.85 -18.53 2.63
C THR A 210 3.68 -18.52 4.15
N GLN A 211 4.79 -18.47 4.89
CA GLN A 211 4.84 -18.49 6.36
C GLN A 211 5.99 -17.63 6.88
N GLY A 212 5.86 -17.18 8.12
CA GLY A 212 6.94 -16.48 8.83
C GLY A 212 7.20 -15.05 8.33
N MET A 213 8.39 -14.54 8.64
CA MET A 213 8.82 -13.19 8.26
C MET A 213 9.44 -13.20 6.85
N PRO A 214 9.26 -12.11 6.07
CA PRO A 214 9.77 -12.02 4.71
C PRO A 214 11.26 -11.66 4.66
N HIS A 215 12.13 -12.60 5.02
CA HIS A 215 13.59 -12.39 5.16
C HIS A 215 14.31 -12.01 3.85
N ARG A 216 13.69 -12.26 2.69
CA ARG A 216 14.26 -11.96 1.36
C ARG A 216 13.65 -10.74 0.68
N ALA A 217 12.80 -9.99 1.38
CA ALA A 217 12.29 -8.73 0.84
C ALA A 217 13.45 -7.74 0.66
N LEU A 218 13.50 -7.10 -0.50
CA LEU A 218 14.45 -6.04 -0.85
C LEU A 218 14.17 -4.76 -0.05
N ALA A 219 12.89 -4.46 0.16
CA ALA A 219 12.40 -3.35 0.95
C ALA A 219 10.94 -3.60 1.37
N SER A 220 10.50 -3.00 2.46
CA SER A 220 9.18 -3.29 3.03
C SER A 220 8.52 -2.07 3.68
N ALA A 221 7.20 -2.10 3.74
CA ALA A 221 6.36 -1.22 4.55
C ALA A 221 5.31 -2.07 5.29
N TRP A 222 5.56 -2.34 6.58
CA TRP A 222 4.71 -3.22 7.39
C TRP A 222 3.71 -2.47 8.27
N ASP A 223 2.61 -3.15 8.58
CA ASP A 223 1.57 -2.69 9.50
C ASP A 223 1.03 -1.28 9.19
N VAL A 224 0.95 -0.93 7.91
CA VAL A 224 0.37 0.33 7.43
C VAL A 224 -1.10 0.40 7.84
N PRO A 225 -1.50 1.34 8.70
CA PRO A 225 -2.86 1.38 9.22
C PRO A 225 -3.91 1.71 8.15
N PRO A 226 -5.18 1.34 8.37
CA PRO A 226 -6.29 1.77 7.52
C PRO A 226 -6.34 3.28 7.33
N GLY A 227 -6.56 3.72 6.08
CA GLY A 227 -6.60 5.14 5.71
C GLY A 227 -5.25 5.86 5.79
N LYS A 228 -4.15 5.14 6.04
CA LYS A 228 -2.80 5.71 6.12
C LYS A 228 -1.94 5.31 4.92
N ARG A 229 -0.86 6.06 4.76
CA ARG A 229 0.13 5.85 3.70
C ARG A 229 1.35 5.10 4.22
N GLY A 230 1.87 4.19 3.42
CA GLY A 230 3.20 3.62 3.52
C GLY A 230 4.00 3.94 2.26
N THR A 231 5.33 3.94 2.36
CA THR A 231 6.20 4.18 1.21
C THR A 231 7.32 3.16 1.20
N ILE A 232 7.58 2.57 0.04
CA ILE A 232 8.76 1.75 -0.24
C ILE A 232 9.67 2.52 -1.20
N LYS A 233 10.96 2.60 -0.88
CA LYS A 233 11.99 3.16 -1.76
C LYS A 233 13.09 2.12 -1.96
N TYR A 234 13.44 1.86 -3.21
CA TYR A 234 14.46 0.89 -3.54
C TYR A 234 15.30 1.35 -4.73
N ARG A 235 16.61 1.50 -4.52
CA ARG A 235 17.56 1.83 -5.58
C ARG A 235 18.00 0.54 -6.28
N PHE A 236 17.98 0.54 -7.59
CA PHE A 236 18.40 -0.59 -8.41
C PHE A 236 19.37 -0.12 -9.50
N ASN A 237 20.34 -0.97 -9.84
CA ASN A 237 21.44 -0.60 -10.77
C ASN A 237 21.12 -0.89 -12.24
N ARG A 238 20.11 -1.72 -12.50
CA ARG A 238 19.67 -2.07 -13.85
C ARG A 238 18.19 -2.45 -13.83
N GLY A 239 17.46 -1.97 -14.81
CA GLY A 239 16.05 -2.30 -15.02
C GLY A 239 15.80 -3.80 -15.09
N LYS A 240 14.81 -4.25 -14.34
CA LYS A 240 14.38 -5.64 -14.22
C LYS A 240 12.92 -5.72 -13.76
N ILE A 241 12.39 -6.93 -13.62
CA ILE A 241 11.07 -7.15 -13.05
C ILE A 241 11.21 -7.25 -11.52
N PHE A 242 10.28 -6.65 -10.81
CA PHE A 242 10.13 -6.79 -9.35
C PHE A 242 8.74 -7.33 -9.03
N LYS A 243 8.58 -7.91 -7.84
CA LYS A 243 7.27 -8.33 -7.31
C LYS A 243 6.95 -7.51 -6.07
N LEU A 244 5.87 -6.74 -6.11
CA LEU A 244 5.28 -6.10 -4.95
C LEU A 244 4.20 -7.04 -4.38
N GLY A 245 4.49 -7.66 -3.24
CA GLY A 245 3.51 -8.43 -2.49
C GLY A 245 2.77 -7.55 -1.49
N GLY A 246 1.43 -7.50 -1.57
CA GLY A 246 0.57 -6.90 -0.56
C GLY A 246 -0.20 -7.98 0.21
N THR A 247 -0.14 -7.96 1.54
CA THR A 247 -0.88 -8.89 2.40
C THR A 247 -1.44 -8.17 3.63
N GLY A 248 -2.45 -8.76 4.28
CA GLY A 248 -2.94 -8.21 5.55
C GLY A 248 -1.98 -8.51 6.69
N SER A 249 -1.98 -7.67 7.73
CA SER A 249 -1.17 -7.92 8.93
C SER A 249 -1.45 -9.32 9.50
N ARG A 250 -0.38 -10.02 9.90
CA ARG A 250 -0.45 -11.34 10.53
C ARG A 250 -1.28 -11.39 11.80
N PHE A 251 -1.55 -10.23 12.42
CA PHE A 251 -2.37 -10.08 13.62
C PHE A 251 -3.86 -9.84 13.33
N SER A 252 -4.23 -9.64 12.06
CA SER A 252 -5.61 -9.44 11.65
C SER A 252 -6.37 -10.76 11.55
N GLN A 253 -7.69 -10.71 11.72
CA GLN A 253 -8.56 -11.87 11.57
C GLN A 253 -8.37 -12.49 10.17
N LYS A 254 -8.06 -13.80 10.14
CA LYS A 254 -7.88 -14.56 8.90
C LYS A 254 -9.07 -14.35 7.96
N GLY A 255 -8.77 -14.09 6.69
CA GLY A 255 -9.77 -13.94 5.64
C GLY A 255 -10.34 -12.53 5.50
N SER A 256 -10.12 -11.63 6.46
CA SER A 256 -10.52 -10.23 6.35
C SER A 256 -9.80 -9.55 5.19
N VAL A 257 -10.50 -8.67 4.46
CA VAL A 257 -10.03 -8.04 3.23
C VAL A 257 -9.97 -6.53 3.41
N ASN A 258 -8.96 -5.90 2.83
CA ASN A 258 -8.92 -4.46 2.60
C ASN A 258 -8.39 -4.17 1.20
N ALA A 259 -8.58 -2.94 0.73
CA ALA A 259 -8.04 -2.46 -0.53
C ALA A 259 -6.75 -1.68 -0.29
N PHE A 260 -5.97 -1.50 -1.34
CA PHE A 260 -4.90 -0.53 -1.39
C PHE A 260 -4.79 0.07 -2.78
N TRP A 261 -4.45 1.35 -2.81
CA TRP A 261 -4.03 2.06 -4.02
C TRP A 261 -2.53 2.27 -3.94
N ALA A 262 -1.81 1.97 -5.01
CA ALA A 262 -0.37 2.15 -5.10
C ALA A 262 -0.02 3.04 -6.29
N LYS A 263 0.76 4.08 -6.03
CA LYS A 263 1.44 4.87 -7.04
C LYS A 263 2.89 4.39 -7.13
N ILE A 264 3.25 3.85 -8.29
CA ILE A 264 4.55 3.25 -8.55
C ILE A 264 5.28 4.15 -9.54
N SER A 265 6.49 4.57 -9.20
CA SER A 265 7.30 5.43 -10.08
C SER A 265 8.77 5.12 -10.01
N VAL A 266 9.48 5.33 -11.12
CA VAL A 266 10.93 5.26 -11.20
C VAL A 266 11.50 6.63 -11.52
N GLU A 267 12.43 7.10 -10.70
CA GLU A 267 13.33 8.20 -11.05
C GLU A 267 14.57 7.59 -11.71
N PRO A 268 14.82 7.83 -13.01
CA PRO A 268 15.98 7.28 -13.70
C PRO A 268 17.27 7.71 -13.03
N HIS A 269 18.27 6.81 -13.01
CA HIS A 269 19.62 7.23 -12.65
C HIS A 269 20.10 8.26 -13.68
N GLN A 270 20.31 9.51 -13.27
CA GLN A 270 20.99 10.48 -14.10
C GLN A 270 22.46 10.05 -14.12
N GLU A 271 22.89 9.45 -15.24
CA GLU A 271 24.31 9.34 -15.53
C GLU A 271 24.86 10.76 -15.51
N ALA A 272 25.52 11.12 -14.41
CA ALA A 272 26.33 12.32 -14.38
C ALA A 272 27.33 12.15 -15.53
N GLU A 273 27.25 13.01 -16.53
CA GLU A 273 28.22 13.11 -17.63
C GLU A 273 29.60 13.29 -17.01
N THR A 274 30.27 12.18 -16.73
CA THR A 274 31.55 12.16 -16.05
C THR A 274 32.60 11.91 -17.10
N GLY A 275 33.17 13.01 -17.58
CA GLY A 275 34.44 13.00 -18.27
C GLY A 275 35.47 12.17 -17.50
N LYS A 276 36.25 11.39 -18.27
CA LYS A 276 37.38 10.58 -17.83
C LYS A 276 38.20 11.26 -16.73
N VAL A 277 38.00 10.85 -15.48
CA VAL A 277 39.01 10.97 -14.42
C VAL A 277 39.00 9.65 -13.67
N SER A 278 40.18 9.05 -13.56
CA SER A 278 40.46 7.80 -12.84
C SER A 278 39.75 7.73 -11.50
N SER A 279 38.79 6.81 -11.36
CA SER A 279 37.94 6.66 -10.18
C SER A 279 38.75 6.38 -8.90
N PRO A 280 38.67 7.24 -7.87
CA PRO A 280 38.71 6.77 -6.50
C PRO A 280 37.45 5.92 -6.26
N ARG A 281 37.57 4.85 -5.46
CA ARG A 281 36.39 4.10 -4.99
C ARG A 281 35.38 5.11 -4.41
N PRO A 282 34.07 5.00 -4.72
CA PRO A 282 33.09 5.87 -4.12
C PRO A 282 33.21 5.74 -2.59
N GLU A 283 33.59 6.82 -1.93
CA GLU A 283 33.71 6.85 -0.47
C GLU A 283 32.35 6.50 0.12
N GLN A 284 32.26 5.37 0.81
CA GLN A 284 31.05 4.96 1.49
C GLN A 284 30.74 6.00 2.58
N SER A 285 29.49 6.47 2.67
CA SER A 285 29.12 7.46 3.68
C SER A 285 29.07 6.82 5.07
N ALA A 286 29.17 7.64 6.12
CA ALA A 286 29.00 7.17 7.50
C ALA A 286 27.61 6.58 7.72
N GLU A 287 26.58 7.19 7.11
CA GLU A 287 25.19 6.73 7.22
C GLU A 287 24.99 5.37 6.53
N ASP A 288 25.57 5.17 5.34
CA ASP A 288 25.52 3.88 4.66
C ASP A 288 26.18 2.78 5.49
N THR A 289 27.30 3.11 6.13
CA THR A 289 28.03 2.19 7.01
C THR A 289 27.23 1.88 8.27
N MET A 290 26.61 2.89 8.91
CA MET A 290 25.76 2.67 10.09
C MET A 290 24.50 1.86 9.73
N ASN A 291 23.89 2.10 8.57
CA ASN A 291 22.77 1.29 8.09
C ASN A 291 23.16 -0.17 7.84
N ALA A 292 24.35 -0.40 7.25
CA ALA A 292 24.90 -1.73 7.08
C ALA A 292 25.15 -2.42 8.43
N PHE A 293 25.71 -1.71 9.40
CA PHE A 293 25.91 -2.20 10.77
C PHE A 293 24.60 -2.60 11.43
N VAL A 294 23.59 -1.72 11.43
CA VAL A 294 22.27 -2.03 12.01
C VAL A 294 21.64 -3.25 11.34
N LYS A 295 21.80 -3.40 10.01
CA LYS A 295 21.30 -4.56 9.28
C LYS A 295 22.03 -5.85 9.69
N ALA A 296 23.36 -5.84 9.77
CA ALA A 296 24.15 -6.98 10.22
C ALA A 296 23.78 -7.37 11.66
N PHE A 297 23.64 -6.37 12.54
CA PHE A 297 23.28 -6.55 13.94
C PHE A 297 21.87 -7.16 14.11
N LYS A 298 20.87 -6.70 13.35
CA LYS A 298 19.52 -7.30 13.32
C LYS A 298 19.52 -8.78 12.96
N ASN A 299 20.39 -9.15 12.03
CA ASN A 299 20.53 -10.52 11.53
C ASN A 299 21.47 -11.36 12.39
N LEU A 300 22.07 -10.79 13.44
CA LEU A 300 23.12 -11.42 14.25
C LEU A 300 24.24 -11.99 13.37
N ASP A 301 24.58 -11.25 12.31
CA ASP A 301 25.69 -11.52 11.39
C ASP A 301 26.98 -11.00 12.02
N SER A 302 27.65 -11.87 12.78
CA SER A 302 28.84 -11.52 13.54
C SER A 302 30.00 -11.07 12.63
N GLU A 303 30.18 -11.69 11.45
CA GLU A 303 31.24 -11.30 10.52
C GLU A 303 30.97 -9.90 9.94
N GLY A 304 29.72 -9.65 9.52
CA GLY A 304 29.28 -8.33 9.08
C GLY A 304 29.51 -7.27 10.16
N VAL A 305 29.07 -7.52 11.39
CA VAL A 305 29.26 -6.60 12.52
C VAL A 305 30.75 -6.35 12.78
N LEU A 306 31.56 -7.39 12.92
CA LEU A 306 32.99 -7.28 13.25
C LEU A 306 33.81 -6.58 12.16
N SER A 307 33.35 -6.62 10.90
CA SER A 307 34.00 -5.89 9.80
C SER A 307 33.85 -4.36 9.88
N MET A 308 32.84 -3.87 10.62
CA MET A 308 32.50 -2.45 10.73
C MET A 308 32.89 -1.84 12.08
N VAL A 309 33.46 -2.65 12.98
CA VAL A 309 33.80 -2.24 14.35
C VAL A 309 35.31 -2.35 14.59
N THR A 310 35.86 -1.43 15.35
CA THR A 310 37.28 -1.40 15.72
C THR A 310 37.48 -1.11 17.21
N GLY A 311 38.69 -1.30 17.71
CA GLY A 311 39.07 -0.94 19.08
C GLY A 311 38.30 -1.70 20.16
N SER A 312 37.91 -0.99 21.22
CA SER A 312 37.21 -1.55 22.39
C SER A 312 35.84 -2.13 22.04
N ALA A 313 35.09 -1.49 21.14
CA ALA A 313 33.78 -1.98 20.71
C ALA A 313 33.85 -3.39 20.09
N LYS A 314 34.97 -3.73 19.43
CA LYS A 314 35.13 -5.06 18.82
C LYS A 314 35.14 -6.17 19.87
N GLY A 315 35.85 -5.97 20.98
CA GLY A 315 35.93 -6.94 22.06
C GLY A 315 34.58 -7.22 22.72
N THR A 316 33.74 -6.19 22.88
CA THR A 316 32.38 -6.33 23.42
C THR A 316 31.51 -7.21 22.51
N PHE A 317 31.54 -6.98 21.20
CA PHE A 317 30.73 -7.80 20.29
C PHE A 317 31.24 -9.24 20.19
N GLU A 318 32.56 -9.47 20.16
CA GLU A 318 33.12 -10.82 20.14
C GLU A 318 32.61 -11.66 21.34
N SER A 319 32.58 -11.07 22.55
CA SER A 319 32.06 -11.77 23.73
C SER A 319 30.55 -11.99 23.72
N ASP A 320 29.78 -11.06 23.14
CA ASP A 320 28.32 -11.11 23.17
C ASP A 320 27.74 -12.11 22.15
N PHE A 321 28.43 -12.35 21.03
CA PHE A 321 27.99 -13.30 20.01
C PHE A 321 28.46 -14.74 20.25
N GLU A 322 29.58 -14.94 20.96
CA GLU A 322 30.17 -16.26 21.13
C GLU A 322 29.44 -17.08 22.21
N GLY A 323 28.99 -18.29 21.85
CA GLY A 323 28.38 -19.23 22.80
C GLY A 323 26.89 -19.03 23.08
N MET A 324 26.21 -18.13 22.35
CA MET A 324 24.76 -17.93 22.51
C MET A 324 23.97 -19.14 21.95
N PRO A 325 23.07 -19.76 22.73
CA PRO A 325 22.18 -20.81 22.23
C PRO A 325 21.28 -20.32 21.09
N GLU A 326 21.00 -21.19 20.10
CA GLU A 326 20.22 -20.82 18.90
C GLU A 326 18.79 -20.33 19.21
N ASP A 327 18.15 -20.86 20.27
CA ASP A 327 16.83 -20.41 20.72
C ASP A 327 16.87 -19.00 21.31
N VAL A 328 17.92 -18.67 22.05
CA VAL A 328 18.19 -17.32 22.57
C VAL A 328 18.51 -16.36 21.42
N ARG A 329 19.30 -16.83 20.44
CA ARG A 329 19.65 -16.09 19.23
C ARG A 329 18.41 -15.67 18.44
N ALA A 330 17.47 -16.59 18.24
CA ALA A 330 16.21 -16.32 17.54
C ALA A 330 15.35 -15.28 18.28
N GLN A 331 15.24 -15.38 19.61
CA GLN A 331 14.50 -14.41 20.42
C GLN A 331 15.13 -13.01 20.36
N ILE A 332 16.46 -12.93 20.45
CA ILE A 332 17.18 -11.67 20.38
C ILE A 332 17.03 -11.05 18.98
N SER A 333 17.16 -11.81 17.90
CA SER A 333 16.96 -11.27 16.54
C SER A 333 15.56 -10.67 16.36
N GLN A 334 14.52 -11.30 16.92
CA GLN A 334 13.17 -10.75 16.91
C GLN A 334 13.07 -9.41 17.64
N ILE A 335 13.70 -9.29 18.81
CA ILE A 335 13.76 -8.04 19.58
C ILE A 335 14.49 -6.96 18.77
N LEU A 336 15.68 -7.28 18.25
CA LEU A 336 16.54 -6.34 17.53
C LEU A 336 15.97 -5.91 16.17
N SER A 337 15.04 -6.67 15.57
CA SER A 337 14.41 -6.30 14.29
C SER A 337 13.80 -4.89 14.28
N HIS A 338 13.41 -4.36 15.45
CA HIS A 338 12.85 -3.02 15.61
C HIS A 338 13.88 -1.94 15.98
N ILE A 339 15.20 -2.22 15.89
CA ILE A 339 16.23 -1.17 16.02
C ILE A 339 16.00 -0.09 14.98
N LYS A 340 16.14 1.17 15.40
CA LYS A 340 16.02 2.36 14.55
C LYS A 340 17.12 3.36 14.86
N ILE A 341 17.66 4.00 13.83
CA ILE A 341 18.50 5.19 13.98
C ILE A 341 17.56 6.36 14.30
N LEU A 342 17.83 7.05 15.40
CA LEU A 342 17.07 8.21 15.87
C LEU A 342 17.65 9.53 15.36
N SER A 343 18.98 9.64 15.37
CA SER A 343 19.71 10.82 14.90
C SER A 343 21.12 10.45 14.43
N SER A 344 21.65 11.26 13.51
CA SER A 344 23.06 11.32 13.12
C SER A 344 23.54 12.76 13.31
N GLU A 345 24.70 12.94 13.95
CA GLU A 345 25.33 14.24 14.14
C GLU A 345 26.81 14.14 13.78
N TYR A 346 27.32 15.12 13.05
CA TYR A 346 28.73 15.19 12.71
C TYR A 346 29.45 16.13 13.68
N VAL A 347 30.36 15.59 14.48
CA VAL A 347 31.06 16.32 15.54
C VAL A 347 32.56 16.20 15.32
N GLY A 348 33.18 17.27 14.81
CA GLY A 348 34.62 17.27 14.50
C GLY A 348 34.95 16.37 13.30
N ASP A 349 35.67 15.29 13.54
CA ASP A 349 36.04 14.24 12.58
C ASP A 349 35.26 12.93 12.75
N GLU A 350 34.18 12.98 13.56
CA GLU A 350 33.40 11.82 13.97
C GLU A 350 31.92 11.97 13.62
N PHE A 351 31.25 10.83 13.45
CA PHE A 351 29.79 10.75 13.44
C PHE A 351 29.27 10.13 14.74
N HIS A 352 28.26 10.76 15.30
CA HIS A 352 27.59 10.36 16.53
C HIS A 352 26.16 9.95 16.17
N PHE A 353 25.83 8.69 16.40
CA PHE A 353 24.51 8.13 16.14
C PHE A 353 23.80 7.83 17.45
N ARG A 354 22.49 8.07 17.48
CA ARG A 354 21.61 7.54 18.54
C ARG A 354 20.74 6.44 17.96
N LEU A 355 20.73 5.29 18.61
CA LEU A 355 19.99 4.10 18.22
C LEU A 355 18.94 3.80 19.27
N ARG A 356 17.73 3.47 18.86
CA ARG A 356 16.73 2.88 19.76
C ARG A 356 16.87 1.36 19.72
N VAL A 357 17.17 0.74 20.86
CA VAL A 357 17.29 -0.71 20.99
C VAL A 357 16.10 -1.23 21.80
N PRO A 358 15.11 -1.89 21.17
CA PRO A 358 13.97 -2.46 21.87
C PRO A 358 14.46 -3.48 22.91
N GLY A 359 13.90 -3.44 24.12
CA GLY A 359 14.27 -4.38 25.20
C GLY A 359 15.65 -4.12 25.85
N GLY A 360 16.44 -3.18 25.34
CA GLY A 360 17.67 -2.73 25.98
C GLY A 360 17.39 -1.85 27.21
N ALA A 361 18.27 -1.94 28.21
CA ALA A 361 18.36 -1.00 29.32
C ALA A 361 19.80 -0.45 29.37
N PRO A 362 20.06 0.77 28.88
CA PRO A 362 19.10 1.78 28.42
C PRO A 362 18.41 1.45 27.06
N PRO A 363 17.20 1.99 26.80
CA PRO A 363 16.47 1.78 25.54
C PRO A 363 17.06 2.55 24.35
N GLU A 364 18.01 3.43 24.63
CA GLU A 364 18.76 4.22 23.65
C GLU A 364 20.25 3.99 23.87
N VAL A 365 20.95 3.72 22.78
CA VAL A 365 22.38 3.44 22.75
C VAL A 365 23.02 4.48 21.82
N SER A 366 24.18 4.99 22.19
CA SER A 366 24.96 5.88 21.34
C SER A 366 26.06 5.10 20.64
N ALA A 367 26.34 5.43 19.37
CA ALA A 367 27.42 4.82 18.62
C ALA A 367 28.26 5.90 17.94
N LYS A 368 29.58 5.84 18.11
CA LYS A 368 30.52 6.78 17.51
C LYS A 368 31.34 6.13 16.41
N MET A 369 31.49 6.85 15.31
CA MET A 369 32.22 6.42 14.12
C MET A 369 33.30 7.42 13.75
N ARG A 370 34.42 6.93 13.25
CA ARG A 370 35.50 7.75 12.68
C ARG A 370 36.06 7.12 11.42
N LYS A 371 36.73 7.92 10.58
CA LYS A 371 37.45 7.39 9.42
C LYS A 371 38.78 6.75 9.86
N VAL A 372 38.99 5.50 9.47
CA VAL A 372 40.26 4.77 9.59
C VAL A 372 40.62 4.30 8.19
N GLU A 373 41.76 4.76 7.67
CA GLU A 373 42.22 4.41 6.31
C GLU A 373 41.17 4.68 5.21
N GLY A 374 40.38 5.75 5.38
CA GLY A 374 39.32 6.14 4.45
C GLY A 374 37.99 5.41 4.61
N MET A 375 37.89 4.45 5.54
CA MET A 375 36.65 3.73 5.85
C MET A 375 36.05 4.22 7.16
N TRP A 376 34.73 4.41 7.21
CA TRP A 376 34.06 4.68 8.49
C TRP A 376 33.99 3.39 9.31
N LEU A 377 34.43 3.44 10.57
CA LEU A 377 34.34 2.31 11.50
C LEU A 377 33.76 2.80 12.82
N ILE A 378 32.92 1.95 13.43
CA ILE A 378 32.38 2.15 14.78
C ILE A 378 33.49 1.81 15.76
N TYR A 379 33.84 2.73 16.65
CA TYR A 379 34.89 2.48 17.64
C TYR A 379 34.37 2.47 19.08
N GLU A 380 33.15 2.97 19.30
CA GLU A 380 32.53 3.07 20.61
C GLU A 380 31.00 2.93 20.50
N VAL A 381 30.41 2.19 21.44
CA VAL A 381 28.98 1.96 21.60
C VAL A 381 28.69 2.04 23.10
N GLU A 382 27.88 3.01 23.54
CA GLU A 382 27.55 3.29 24.95
C GLU A 382 26.06 3.19 25.24
#